data_AF-A0A914L8L5-F1
#
_entry.id   AF-A0A914L8L5-F1
#
_cell.length_a   1.000
_cell.length_b   1.000
_cell.length_c   1.000
_cell.angle_alpha   90.00
_cell.angle_beta   90.00
_cell.angle_gamma   90.00
#
_symmetry.space_group_name_H-M   'P 1'
#
loop_
_entity.id
_entity.type
_entity.pdbx_description
1 polymer ?
#
loop_
_entity_poly.entity_id
_entity_poly.type
_entity_poly.pdbx_seq_one_letter_code
_entity_poly.pdbx_strand_id
1 'polypeptide(L)'
;MQSGRRKALLSLLNIITEDLQIEEVTSIAEAKILIPILIKFNNSGDLRFIANDVDFRSAVDFIRDEMGDSFVECLDPDLADKGDQHAIECFLLALIYVLRIKHDEKFLGLCTRLDENDNVQIAWMIEKLDSFGHFSVIPFHELLPSLNDKENTNPAGFNTPLRTVSDVNISRSWKTLPVERRRPCLSNLEESPVNKVLGSPRGEDVSRIYALRQEVKRLKEFAISLGREKDQLDDLYSLQSKELNEVKGENERLQGCISRLLPQSERVAFLEDKVLQLDAENAQFSKSLIAEKNRNAKNEATMGEIMFQRDEALQKVDLLVDQLKHLQNEYEKALRRGNDELQMHEQSRKLLLASEKKWSSEFSALQAKLSEAYSSLEQDRKFKLEDAELKEYERDEYIFSLNQNLERVEEAKRKLKVSLAERDEKILHLNDLAGKRAKQVAELQTYYDLYIKLKREVSEYKRASEACVLNKNNHGLVTNYDEPNKIECLLREQVFLFNRKNEANPIDENFQSKKNIS
;
A
#
# COMPACT_ATOMS: atom_id res chain seq x y z
N MET A 1 7.16 39.10 26.57
CA MET A 1 7.87 39.31 25.30
C MET A 1 9.35 39.47 25.63
N GLN A 2 10.26 39.07 24.74
CA GLN A 2 11.67 39.47 24.88
C GLN A 2 11.79 40.95 24.51
N SER A 3 12.70 41.69 25.15
CA SER A 3 13.06 43.05 24.70
C SER A 3 13.55 43.02 23.26
N GLY A 4 13.22 44.04 22.46
CA GLY A 4 13.67 44.14 21.06
C GLY A 4 15.19 44.07 20.90
N ARG A 5 15.94 44.56 21.90
CA ARG A 5 17.41 44.49 21.95
C ARG A 5 17.92 43.07 22.21
N ARG A 6 17.25 42.32 23.10
CA ARG A 6 17.56 40.90 23.38
C ARG A 6 17.28 40.03 22.16
N LYS A 7 16.18 40.28 21.44
CA LYS A 7 15.91 39.63 20.14
C LYS A 7 17.05 39.93 19.16
N ALA A 8 17.39 41.21 18.96
CA ALA A 8 18.45 41.60 18.02
C ALA A 8 19.83 41.00 18.36
N LEU A 9 20.17 40.91 19.65
CA LEU A 9 21.38 40.24 20.12
C LEU A 9 21.36 38.75 19.77
N LEU A 10 20.23 38.06 19.96
CA LEU A 10 20.06 36.65 19.57
C LEU A 10 20.11 36.48 18.04
N SER A 11 19.49 37.35 17.26
CA SER A 11 19.58 37.37 15.79
C SER A 11 21.03 37.48 15.30
N LEU A 12 21.84 38.35 15.93
CA LEU A 12 23.27 38.52 15.59
C LEU A 12 24.08 37.27 15.97
N LEU A 13 23.75 36.62 17.09
CA LEU A 13 24.39 35.36 17.48
C LEU A 13 23.99 34.20 16.56
N ASN A 14 22.76 34.19 16.02
CA ASN A 14 22.30 33.17 15.08
C ASN A 14 22.94 33.31 13.68
N ILE A 15 23.29 34.54 13.27
CA ILE A 15 24.15 34.78 12.09
C ILE A 15 25.56 34.21 12.32
N ILE A 16 26.10 34.32 13.54
CA ILE A 16 27.40 33.74 13.90
C ILE A 16 27.33 32.19 13.95
N THR A 17 26.21 31.60 14.40
CA THR A 17 26.03 30.12 14.36
C THR A 17 25.85 29.58 12.95
N GLU A 18 25.17 30.33 12.06
CA GLU A 18 25.04 30.00 10.64
C GLU A 18 26.42 29.86 9.97
N ASP A 19 27.32 30.84 10.17
CA ASP A 19 28.68 30.81 9.62
C ASP A 19 29.55 29.68 10.20
N LEU A 20 29.20 29.18 11.38
CA LEU A 20 29.85 28.03 12.05
C LEU A 20 29.19 26.67 11.69
N GLN A 21 28.06 26.68 10.99
CA GLN A 21 27.21 25.50 10.73
C GLN A 21 26.73 24.79 12.02
N ILE A 22 26.44 25.58 13.05
CA ILE A 22 25.81 25.13 14.30
C ILE A 22 24.28 25.28 14.19
N GLU A 23 23.52 24.43 14.89
CA GLU A 23 22.07 24.56 15.03
C GLU A 23 21.67 25.94 15.61
N GLU A 24 20.51 26.46 15.20
CA GLU A 24 20.05 27.79 15.59
C GLU A 24 19.85 27.88 17.12
N VAL A 25 20.43 28.91 17.73
CA VAL A 25 20.33 29.12 19.17
C VAL A 25 18.98 29.73 19.51
N THR A 26 18.14 28.98 20.24
CA THR A 26 16.75 29.38 20.53
C THR A 26 16.65 30.25 21.79
N SER A 27 17.65 30.17 22.67
CA SER A 27 17.71 30.94 23.91
C SER A 27 19.10 31.46 24.26
N ILE A 28 19.13 32.58 25.00
CA ILE A 28 20.38 33.14 25.57
C ILE A 28 21.11 32.14 26.49
N ALA A 29 20.40 31.20 27.11
CA ALA A 29 21.03 30.18 27.94
C ALA A 29 21.85 29.18 27.10
N GLU A 30 21.34 28.79 25.92
CA GLU A 30 22.10 28.02 24.92
C GLU A 30 23.27 28.84 24.35
N ALA A 31 23.11 30.15 24.17
CA ALA A 31 24.15 31.04 23.62
C ALA A 31 25.47 31.06 24.43
N LYS A 32 25.49 30.54 25.67
CA LYS A 32 26.73 30.31 26.45
C LYS A 32 27.79 29.54 25.64
N ILE A 33 27.39 28.61 24.75
CA ILE A 33 28.33 27.83 23.92
C ILE A 33 29.19 28.70 22.97
N LEU A 34 28.76 29.94 22.68
CA LEU A 34 29.44 30.83 21.75
C LEU A 34 30.58 31.61 22.39
N ILE A 35 30.67 31.68 23.71
CA ILE A 35 31.71 32.42 24.46
C ILE A 35 33.14 31.98 24.10
N PRO A 36 33.53 30.68 24.18
CA PRO A 36 34.85 30.22 23.72
C PRO A 36 35.14 30.56 22.26
N ILE A 37 34.10 30.59 21.41
CA ILE A 37 34.22 30.86 19.99
C ILE A 37 34.42 32.37 19.75
N LEU A 38 33.66 33.23 20.41
CA LEU A 38 33.77 34.70 20.35
C LEU A 38 35.13 35.17 20.89
N ILE A 39 35.61 34.61 22.01
CA ILE A 39 36.96 34.91 22.54
C ILE A 39 38.03 34.58 21.49
N LYS A 40 37.94 33.42 20.84
CA LYS A 40 38.92 33.03 19.81
C LYS A 40 38.78 33.84 18.53
N PHE A 41 37.56 34.19 18.13
CA PHE A 41 37.27 35.09 17.00
C PHE A 41 37.85 36.48 17.23
N ASN A 42 37.73 37.03 18.45
CA ASN A 42 38.38 38.29 18.84
C ASN A 42 39.91 38.23 18.81
N ASN A 43 40.50 37.08 19.14
CA ASN A 43 41.95 36.88 19.11
C ASN A 43 42.53 36.67 17.71
N SER A 44 41.87 35.90 16.83
CA SER A 44 42.38 35.55 15.50
C SER A 44 41.78 36.36 14.35
N GLY A 45 40.63 36.99 14.56
CA GLY A 45 39.74 37.50 13.50
C GLY A 45 39.06 36.38 12.70
N ASP A 46 39.33 35.11 12.98
CA ASP A 46 38.82 33.97 12.21
C ASP A 46 37.79 33.20 13.04
N LEU A 47 36.55 33.20 12.56
CA LEU A 47 35.47 32.44 13.16
C LEU A 47 35.71 30.94 12.93
N ARG A 48 35.97 30.20 14.01
CA ARG A 48 36.28 28.75 13.96
C ARG A 48 35.75 28.07 15.21
N PHE A 49 34.94 27.02 15.04
CA PHE A 49 34.38 26.23 16.13
C PHE A 49 35.46 25.69 17.09
N ILE A 50 35.12 25.60 18.39
CA ILE A 50 35.94 24.96 19.41
C ILE A 50 35.02 24.33 20.45
N ALA A 51 35.20 23.04 20.72
CA ALA A 51 34.61 22.35 21.85
C ALA A 51 35.53 22.44 23.09
N ASN A 52 35.85 23.67 23.50
CA ASN A 52 36.58 23.92 24.75
C ASN A 52 35.61 24.52 25.77
N ASP A 53 35.47 23.88 26.93
CA ASP A 53 34.82 24.50 28.08
C ASP A 53 35.67 25.68 28.57
N VAL A 54 35.16 26.89 28.37
CA VAL A 54 35.75 28.15 28.86
C VAL A 54 34.76 28.73 29.86
N ASP A 55 35.22 28.97 31.09
CA ASP A 55 34.38 29.53 32.15
C ASP A 55 34.18 31.04 31.98
N PHE A 56 33.17 31.60 32.66
CA PHE A 56 32.94 33.04 32.58
C PHE A 56 34.09 33.86 33.17
N ARG A 57 34.92 33.27 34.03
CA ARG A 57 36.10 33.93 34.62
C ARG A 57 37.19 34.15 33.57
N SER A 58 37.49 33.15 32.74
CA SER A 58 38.35 33.31 31.56
C SER A 58 37.80 34.34 30.57
N ALA A 59 36.47 34.47 30.46
CA ALA A 59 35.84 35.52 29.66
C ALA A 59 36.00 36.92 30.29
N VAL A 60 35.84 37.07 31.62
CA VAL A 60 36.15 38.32 32.34
C VAL A 60 37.61 38.71 32.14
N ASP A 61 38.54 37.78 32.33
CA ASP A 61 39.97 38.05 32.23
C ASP A 61 40.35 38.50 30.80
N PHE A 62 39.81 37.84 29.77
CA PHE A 62 39.97 38.27 28.39
C PHE A 62 39.39 39.66 28.11
N ILE A 63 38.16 39.96 28.59
CA ILE A 63 37.56 41.28 28.39
C ILE A 63 38.34 42.36 29.15
N ARG A 64 38.90 42.06 30.33
CA ARG A 64 39.76 42.97 31.11
C ARG A 64 41.05 43.30 30.36
N ASP A 65 41.71 42.31 29.76
CA ASP A 65 42.95 42.53 29.02
C ASP A 65 42.76 43.41 27.77
N GLU A 66 41.58 43.35 27.13
CA GLU A 66 41.24 44.13 25.93
C GLU A 66 40.61 45.50 26.24
N MET A 67 39.84 45.61 27.33
CA MET A 67 38.98 46.77 27.64
C MET A 67 39.26 47.45 28.99
N GLY A 68 40.13 46.90 29.83
CA GLY A 68 40.49 47.44 31.15
C GLY A 68 39.51 47.10 32.29
N ASP A 69 39.97 47.35 33.53
CA ASP A 69 39.26 46.97 34.76
C ASP A 69 37.85 47.58 34.87
N SER A 70 37.68 48.86 34.53
CA SER A 70 36.37 49.56 34.62
C SER A 70 35.27 48.89 33.80
N PHE A 71 35.63 48.29 32.66
CA PHE A 71 34.68 47.66 31.75
C PHE A 71 34.06 46.40 32.37
N VAL A 72 34.86 45.64 33.12
CA VAL A 72 34.45 44.35 33.70
C VAL A 72 33.81 44.45 35.09
N GLU A 73 33.81 45.63 35.72
CA GLU A 73 33.25 45.84 37.07
C GLU A 73 31.74 45.50 37.16
N CYS A 74 31.01 45.56 36.04
CA CYS A 74 29.59 45.17 35.95
C CYS A 74 29.34 43.77 35.35
N LEU A 75 30.38 42.94 35.15
CA LEU A 75 30.23 41.56 34.68
C LEU A 75 30.35 40.57 35.85
N ASP A 76 29.25 39.91 36.22
CA ASP A 76 29.24 38.88 37.28
C ASP A 76 29.36 37.47 36.66
N PRO A 77 30.56 36.85 36.66
CA PRO A 77 30.76 35.51 36.12
C PRO A 77 30.05 34.45 36.96
N ASP A 78 29.90 34.67 38.27
CA ASP A 78 29.32 33.69 39.18
C ASP A 78 27.78 33.64 39.03
N LEU A 79 27.11 34.72 38.59
CA LEU A 79 25.71 34.68 38.15
C LEU A 79 25.56 34.05 36.77
N ALA A 80 26.45 34.38 35.84
CA ALA A 80 26.41 33.81 34.48
C ALA A 80 26.65 32.29 34.48
N ASP A 81 27.56 31.76 35.32
CA ASP A 81 27.76 30.32 35.49
C ASP A 81 26.57 29.62 36.18
N LYS A 82 25.74 30.33 36.94
CA LYS A 82 24.45 29.83 37.47
C LYS A 82 23.32 29.83 36.42
N GLY A 83 23.57 30.34 35.21
CA GLY A 83 22.59 30.39 34.12
C GLY A 83 21.72 31.65 34.10
N ASP A 84 22.12 32.74 34.78
CA ASP A 84 21.35 33.99 34.70
C ASP A 84 21.44 34.61 33.30
N GLN A 85 20.30 34.72 32.62
CA GLN A 85 20.24 35.20 31.23
C GLN A 85 20.75 36.63 31.06
N HIS A 86 20.48 37.52 32.02
CA HIS A 86 20.93 38.91 31.90
C HIS A 86 22.46 39.00 32.03
N ALA A 87 23.05 38.28 32.99
CA ALA A 87 24.50 38.18 33.09
C ALA A 87 25.13 37.62 31.80
N ILE A 88 24.55 36.54 31.24
CA ILE A 88 25.00 35.95 29.96
C ILE A 88 24.89 36.95 28.79
N GLU A 89 23.80 37.71 28.69
CA GLU A 89 23.63 38.78 27.69
C GLU A 89 24.70 39.87 27.81
N CYS A 90 25.07 40.27 29.04
CA CYS A 90 26.15 41.25 29.27
C CYS A 90 27.50 40.74 28.75
N PHE A 91 27.84 39.47 29.00
CA PHE A 91 29.05 38.84 28.47
C PHE A 91 29.05 38.74 26.94
N LEU A 92 27.93 38.36 26.33
CA LEU A 92 27.81 38.24 24.88
C LEU A 92 27.91 39.61 24.20
N LEU A 93 27.23 40.64 24.72
CA LEU A 93 27.33 42.02 24.23
C LEU A 93 28.74 42.58 24.41
N ALA A 94 29.40 42.32 25.55
CA ALA A 94 30.80 42.71 25.78
C ALA A 94 31.75 42.09 24.74
N LEU A 95 31.64 40.78 24.48
CA LEU A 95 32.48 40.09 23.49
C LEU A 95 32.22 40.56 22.06
N ILE A 96 30.98 40.93 21.72
CA ILE A 96 30.61 41.54 20.44
C ILE A 96 31.15 42.98 20.32
N TYR A 97 31.22 43.74 21.41
CA TYR A 97 31.84 45.07 21.40
C TYR A 97 33.36 45.01 21.22
N VAL A 98 34.04 44.04 21.85
CA VAL A 98 35.45 43.72 21.57
C VAL A 98 35.63 43.30 20.10
N LEU A 99 34.72 42.51 19.53
CA LEU A 99 34.76 42.13 18.10
C LEU A 99 34.70 43.34 17.20
N ARG A 100 33.78 44.27 17.47
CA ARG A 100 33.68 45.53 16.74
C ARG A 100 34.98 46.35 16.86
N ILE A 101 35.59 46.45 18.04
CA ILE A 101 36.80 47.25 18.24
C ILE A 101 38.02 46.65 17.51
N LYS A 102 38.16 45.31 17.52
CA LYS A 102 39.33 44.63 16.95
C LYS A 102 39.19 44.26 15.48
N HIS A 103 37.95 44.05 15.00
CA HIS A 103 37.64 43.49 13.68
C HIS A 103 36.40 44.18 13.07
N ASP A 104 36.36 45.52 13.09
CA ASP A 104 35.20 46.34 12.66
C ASP A 104 34.63 45.93 11.28
N GLU A 105 35.47 45.66 10.27
CA GLU A 105 35.02 45.16 8.95
C GLU A 105 34.21 43.85 9.04
N LYS A 106 34.60 42.93 9.93
CA LYS A 106 33.94 41.63 10.12
C LYS A 106 32.66 41.79 10.95
N PHE A 107 32.67 42.67 11.95
CA PHE A 107 31.48 43.05 12.70
C PHE A 107 30.42 43.72 11.80
N LEU A 108 30.82 44.66 10.96
CA LEU A 108 29.97 45.29 9.95
C LEU A 108 29.42 44.25 8.96
N GLY A 109 30.26 43.31 8.51
CA GLY A 109 29.84 42.17 7.68
C GLY A 109 28.68 41.38 8.29
N LEU A 110 28.76 41.03 9.57
CA LEU A 110 27.66 40.38 10.30
C LEU A 110 26.42 41.27 10.38
N CYS A 111 26.58 42.57 10.69
CA CYS A 111 25.45 43.50 10.81
C CYS A 111 24.72 43.74 9.47
N THR A 112 25.38 43.61 8.31
CA THR A 112 24.72 43.70 7.00
C THR A 112 23.77 42.52 6.68
N ARG A 113 23.77 41.46 7.50
CA ARG A 113 22.84 40.31 7.39
C ARG A 113 21.66 40.37 8.36
N LEU A 114 21.63 41.34 9.28
CA LEU A 114 20.51 41.54 10.20
C LEU A 114 19.31 42.19 9.48
N ASP A 115 18.09 41.84 9.92
CA ASP A 115 16.88 42.63 9.67
C ASP A 115 17.12 44.11 10.07
N GLU A 116 16.59 45.04 9.29
CA GLU A 116 16.80 46.49 9.48
C GLU A 116 16.46 46.97 10.91
N ASN A 117 15.38 46.44 11.50
CA ASN A 117 15.01 46.72 12.89
C ASN A 117 16.06 46.22 13.90
N ASP A 118 16.54 45.00 13.72
CA ASP A 118 17.46 44.36 14.65
C ASP A 118 18.86 44.99 14.52
N ASN A 119 19.29 45.32 13.30
CA ASN A 119 20.48 46.11 13.02
C ASN A 119 20.45 47.47 13.74
N VAL A 120 19.31 48.18 13.71
CA VAL A 120 19.13 49.44 14.46
C VAL A 120 19.26 49.24 15.98
N GLN A 121 18.78 48.13 16.55
CA GLN A 121 18.97 47.84 17.98
C GLN A 121 20.44 47.53 18.33
N ILE A 122 21.15 46.76 17.49
CA ILE A 122 22.59 46.49 17.66
C ILE A 122 23.38 47.80 17.57
N ALA A 123 23.17 48.59 16.51
CA ALA A 123 23.86 49.85 16.28
C ALA A 123 23.67 50.82 17.47
N TRP A 124 22.45 50.93 18.02
CA TRP A 124 22.17 51.74 19.20
C TRP A 124 22.93 51.27 20.45
N MET A 125 23.05 49.94 20.67
CA MET A 125 23.82 49.42 21.80
C MET A 125 25.33 49.70 21.65
N ILE A 126 25.88 49.58 20.43
CA ILE A 126 27.29 49.88 20.16
C ILE A 126 27.57 51.39 20.26
N GLU A 127 26.71 52.25 19.73
CA GLU A 127 26.81 53.72 19.87
C GLU A 127 26.79 54.13 21.36
N LYS A 128 25.97 53.45 22.17
CA LYS A 128 25.95 53.69 23.61
C LYS A 128 27.23 53.25 24.31
N LEU A 129 27.76 52.07 23.99
CA LEU A 129 29.04 51.60 24.51
C LEU A 129 30.20 52.57 24.15
N ASP A 130 30.20 53.09 22.91
CA ASP A 130 31.14 54.14 22.48
C ASP A 130 31.00 55.45 23.28
N SER A 131 29.78 55.83 23.66
CA SER A 131 29.53 57.04 24.45
C SER A 131 30.06 56.96 25.90
N PHE A 132 30.30 55.75 26.42
CA PHE A 132 30.93 55.53 27.73
C PHE A 132 32.47 55.53 27.64
N GLY A 133 33.03 55.01 26.54
CA GLY A 133 34.48 54.96 26.27
C GLY A 133 35.26 53.97 27.17
N HIS A 134 36.45 53.58 26.72
CA HIS A 134 37.24 52.44 27.22
C HIS A 134 37.63 52.41 28.72
N PHE A 135 37.30 53.43 29.53
CA PHE A 135 37.78 53.53 30.92
C PHE A 135 36.68 53.82 31.95
N SER A 136 35.40 53.81 31.55
CA SER A 136 34.28 54.01 32.48
C SER A 136 33.52 52.70 32.77
N VAL A 137 32.72 52.72 33.84
CA VAL A 137 31.88 51.59 34.27
C VAL A 137 30.60 51.59 33.44
N ILE A 138 30.30 50.47 32.79
CA ILE A 138 29.22 50.39 31.80
C ILE A 138 27.90 49.94 32.44
N PRO A 139 26.83 50.73 32.36
CA PRO A 139 25.52 50.36 32.88
C PRO A 139 24.81 49.39 31.91
N PHE A 140 25.27 48.13 31.87
CA PHE A 140 24.67 47.09 31.00
C PHE A 140 23.15 46.93 31.22
N HIS A 141 22.63 47.23 32.41
CA HIS A 141 21.19 47.26 32.71
C HIS A 141 20.40 48.34 31.95
N GLU A 142 21.02 49.46 31.54
CA GLU A 142 20.39 50.44 30.63
C GLU A 142 20.38 49.97 29.18
N LEU A 143 21.38 49.17 28.78
CA LEU A 143 21.52 48.60 27.44
C LEU A 143 20.60 47.39 27.24
N LEU A 144 20.50 46.54 28.25
CA LEU A 144 19.76 45.28 28.26
C LEU A 144 18.84 45.25 29.49
N PRO A 145 17.63 45.85 29.43
CA PRO A 145 16.69 45.83 30.56
C PRO A 145 16.36 44.40 30.98
N SER A 146 16.25 44.14 32.29
CA SER A 146 15.89 42.79 32.75
C SER A 146 14.44 42.45 32.39
N LEU A 147 14.10 41.16 32.29
CA LEU A 147 12.73 40.71 32.03
C LEU A 147 11.71 41.17 33.10
N ASN A 148 12.17 41.61 34.27
CA ASN A 148 11.33 42.11 35.36
C ASN A 148 11.12 43.64 35.29
N ASP A 149 11.97 44.36 34.57
CA ASP A 149 11.86 45.80 34.37
C ASP A 149 10.80 46.10 33.30
N LYS A 150 9.75 46.82 33.69
CA LYS A 150 8.69 47.21 32.76
C LYS A 150 9.23 48.25 31.78
N GLU A 151 9.55 47.82 30.56
CA GLU A 151 10.02 48.70 29.49
C GLU A 151 9.07 49.90 29.31
N ASN A 152 9.54 51.11 29.62
CA ASN A 152 8.86 52.36 29.27
C ASN A 152 9.10 52.64 27.77
N THR A 153 8.45 51.87 26.92
CA THR A 153 8.63 51.93 25.46
C THR A 153 8.10 53.24 24.87
N ASN A 154 9.00 54.19 24.60
CA ASN A 154 8.73 55.35 23.75
C ASN A 154 9.95 55.65 22.85
N PRO A 155 10.17 54.87 21.77
CA PRO A 155 11.31 55.00 20.86
C PRO A 155 11.16 56.17 19.84
N ALA A 156 10.42 57.22 20.20
CA ALA A 156 10.07 58.32 19.32
C ALA A 156 10.88 59.59 19.65
N GLY A 157 12.13 59.69 19.16
CA GLY A 157 12.96 60.87 19.48
C GLY A 157 14.27 61.11 18.73
N PHE A 158 14.89 60.12 18.07
CA PHE A 158 16.24 60.28 17.49
C PHE A 158 16.40 59.73 16.07
N ASN A 159 15.80 60.42 15.09
CA ASN A 159 16.17 60.26 13.68
C ASN A 159 17.23 61.32 13.31
N THR A 160 18.51 60.95 13.40
CA THR A 160 19.62 61.74 12.81
C THR A 160 20.39 60.81 11.87
N PRO A 161 20.53 61.14 10.57
CA PRO A 161 21.16 60.23 9.61
C PRO A 161 22.67 60.11 9.86
N LEU A 162 23.21 58.90 9.69
CA LEU A 162 24.64 58.62 9.80
C LEU A 162 25.44 59.57 8.89
N ARG A 163 26.43 60.26 9.45
CA ARG A 163 27.52 60.85 8.69
C ARG A 163 28.64 59.82 8.57
N THR A 164 29.03 59.49 7.35
CA THR A 164 30.27 58.75 7.07
C THR A 164 31.46 59.54 7.60
N VAL A 165 32.25 58.93 8.49
CA VAL A 165 33.48 59.51 9.04
C VAL A 165 34.67 59.00 8.23
N SER A 166 35.17 59.84 7.33
CA SER A 166 36.50 59.72 6.72
C SER A 166 37.19 61.08 6.74
N ASP A 167 38.52 61.07 6.77
CA ASP A 167 39.41 62.23 6.60
C ASP A 167 39.33 63.37 7.65
N VAL A 168 39.90 63.14 8.84
CA VAL A 168 40.46 64.21 9.69
C VAL A 168 41.94 63.93 9.95
N ASN A 169 42.80 64.43 9.08
CA ASN A 169 44.23 64.16 9.10
C ASN A 169 44.97 65.16 10.02
N ILE A 170 45.67 64.68 11.06
CA ILE A 170 46.25 65.53 12.11
C ILE A 170 47.64 66.04 11.69
N SER A 171 47.71 67.26 11.15
CA SER A 171 48.97 67.94 10.86
C SER A 171 49.46 68.78 12.05
N ARG A 172 50.65 68.47 12.58
CA ARG A 172 51.35 69.27 13.61
C ARG A 172 52.67 69.81 13.04
N SER A 173 52.75 71.12 12.85
CA SER A 173 53.97 71.80 12.41
C SER A 173 54.81 72.31 13.60
N TRP A 174 56.13 72.21 13.48
CA TRP A 174 57.09 72.75 14.44
C TRP A 174 57.67 74.06 13.91
N LYS A 175 57.83 75.07 14.78
CA LYS A 175 58.43 76.37 14.45
C LYS A 175 59.89 76.42 14.90
N THR A 176 60.75 76.99 14.06
CA THR A 176 62.15 77.32 14.38
C THR A 176 62.28 78.74 14.92
N LEU A 177 63.38 79.00 15.66
CA LEU A 177 63.72 80.31 16.24
C LEU A 177 64.92 80.95 15.51
N PRO A 178 64.98 82.29 15.37
CA PRO A 178 66.13 83.00 14.82
C PRO A 178 67.19 83.32 15.88
N VAL A 179 68.44 83.54 15.45
CA VAL A 179 69.58 83.95 16.29
C VAL A 179 70.06 85.34 15.87
N GLU A 180 70.26 86.23 16.85
CA GLU A 180 70.67 87.63 16.63
C GLU A 180 72.19 87.82 16.81
N ARG A 181 72.83 88.61 15.93
CA ARG A 181 74.27 88.96 16.01
C ARG A 181 74.46 90.43 16.38
N ARG A 182 75.27 90.71 17.41
CA ARG A 182 75.73 92.07 17.76
C ARG A 182 77.13 92.36 17.23
N ARG A 183 77.42 93.64 16.95
CA ARG A 183 78.78 94.18 16.72
C ARG A 183 79.17 95.10 17.89
N PRO A 184 80.44 95.16 18.30
CA PRO A 184 80.94 96.21 19.20
C PRO A 184 81.36 97.47 18.42
N CYS A 185 81.37 98.62 19.10
CA CYS A 185 81.86 99.90 18.58
C CYS A 185 83.25 100.23 19.17
N LEU A 186 84.11 100.87 18.40
CA LEU A 186 85.37 101.45 18.87
C LEU A 186 85.15 102.90 19.31
N SER A 187 85.92 103.36 20.31
CA SER A 187 85.81 104.71 20.89
C SER A 187 87.13 105.47 20.86
N ASN A 188 87.08 106.66 20.25
CA ASN A 188 87.85 107.90 20.48
C ASN A 188 89.32 107.81 20.93
N LEU A 189 90.21 108.35 20.10
CA LEU A 189 91.54 108.82 20.49
C LEU A 189 91.43 110.23 21.10
N GLU A 190 92.06 110.49 22.24
CA GLU A 190 92.26 111.86 22.76
C GLU A 190 93.63 112.41 22.32
N GLU A 191 93.69 113.72 22.10
CA GLU A 191 94.89 114.42 21.64
C GLU A 191 95.83 114.81 22.81
N SER A 192 97.12 114.55 22.65
CA SER A 192 98.15 114.89 23.66
C SER A 192 98.81 116.26 23.36
N PRO A 193 98.58 117.31 24.16
CA PRO A 193 99.14 118.64 23.89
C PRO A 193 100.59 118.78 24.37
N VAL A 194 101.55 118.88 23.45
CA VAL A 194 102.96 119.14 23.78
C VAL A 194 103.55 120.25 22.90
N ASN A 195 103.70 121.43 23.51
CA ASN A 195 104.73 122.48 23.27
C ASN A 195 105.01 122.91 21.81
N LYS A 196 104.85 124.18 21.40
CA LYS A 196 104.81 125.46 22.16
C LYS A 196 106.11 125.83 22.93
N VAL A 197 107.27 125.35 22.47
CA VAL A 197 108.59 125.96 22.77
C VAL A 197 109.45 126.02 21.50
N LEU A 198 109.33 127.10 20.74
CA LEU A 198 110.24 127.45 19.65
C LEU A 198 110.70 128.91 19.83
N GLY A 199 111.98 129.08 20.15
CA GLY A 199 112.57 130.38 20.53
C GLY A 199 114.07 130.32 20.84
N SER A 200 114.76 129.28 20.37
CA SER A 200 116.23 129.16 20.48
C SER A 200 116.73 128.08 19.50
N PRO A 201 117.82 128.33 18.74
CA PRO A 201 118.37 127.34 17.81
C PRO A 201 118.98 126.09 18.48
N ARG A 202 119.04 126.02 19.82
CA ARG A 202 119.32 124.77 20.56
C ARG A 202 118.07 124.02 21.01
N GLY A 203 116.90 124.67 21.07
CA GLY A 203 115.64 124.03 21.44
C GLY A 203 115.01 123.21 20.30
N GLU A 204 115.36 123.55 19.06
CA GLU A 204 114.85 122.89 17.85
C GLU A 204 115.46 121.49 17.68
N ASP A 205 116.78 121.33 17.88
CA ASP A 205 117.44 120.03 17.92
C ASP A 205 116.94 119.14 19.07
N VAL A 206 116.71 119.70 20.26
CA VAL A 206 116.15 118.94 21.40
C VAL A 206 114.72 118.48 21.10
N SER A 207 113.89 119.35 20.51
CA SER A 207 112.54 118.99 20.06
C SER A 207 112.57 117.92 18.97
N ARG A 208 113.50 118.01 18.01
CA ARG A 208 113.72 117.02 16.94
C ARG A 208 114.19 115.68 17.49
N ILE A 209 115.12 115.67 18.44
CA ILE A 209 115.59 114.45 19.13
C ILE A 209 114.45 113.84 19.98
N TYR A 210 113.63 114.65 20.63
CA TYR A 210 112.48 114.16 21.39
C TYR A 210 111.40 113.56 20.47
N ALA A 211 111.07 114.24 19.36
CA ALA A 211 110.16 113.72 18.33
C ALA A 211 110.68 112.41 17.72
N LEU A 212 111.97 112.33 17.35
CA LEU A 212 112.58 111.10 16.85
C LEU A 212 112.60 109.97 17.90
N ARG A 213 112.77 110.28 19.19
CA ARG A 213 112.65 109.27 20.26
C ARG A 213 111.21 108.77 20.42
N GLN A 214 110.21 109.65 20.34
CA GLN A 214 108.80 109.24 20.36
C GLN A 214 108.42 108.45 19.12
N GLU A 215 108.95 108.80 17.94
CA GLU A 215 108.69 108.07 16.70
C GLU A 215 109.38 106.69 16.69
N VAL A 216 110.63 106.59 17.18
CA VAL A 216 111.29 105.29 17.40
C VAL A 216 110.54 104.44 18.45
N LYS A 217 109.89 105.06 19.44
CA LYS A 217 109.02 104.36 20.40
C LYS A 217 107.75 103.84 19.72
N ARG A 218 107.04 104.68 18.97
CA ARG A 218 105.87 104.30 18.15
C ARG A 218 106.19 103.19 17.16
N LEU A 219 107.31 103.29 16.43
CA LEU A 219 107.73 102.27 15.47
C LEU A 219 108.08 100.93 16.14
N LYS A 220 108.59 100.93 17.37
CA LYS A 220 108.77 99.71 18.17
C LYS A 220 107.43 99.13 18.65
N GLU A 221 106.51 99.98 19.11
CA GLU A 221 105.17 99.57 19.54
C GLU A 221 104.36 99.01 18.35
N PHE A 222 104.48 99.63 17.18
CA PHE A 222 103.92 99.16 15.91
C PHE A 222 104.56 97.85 15.43
N ALA A 223 105.88 97.70 15.50
CA ALA A 223 106.55 96.43 15.19
C ALA A 223 106.13 95.29 16.13
N ILE A 224 105.87 95.58 17.41
CA ILE A 224 105.30 94.61 18.36
C ILE A 224 103.84 94.29 18.01
N SER A 225 103.06 95.27 17.54
CA SER A 225 101.69 95.05 17.06
C SER A 225 101.66 94.16 15.81
N LEU A 226 102.48 94.46 14.80
CA LEU A 226 102.63 93.63 13.59
C LEU A 226 103.14 92.22 13.90
N GLY A 227 103.99 92.06 14.92
CA GLY A 227 104.37 90.74 15.43
C GLY A 227 103.16 89.95 15.90
N ARG A 228 102.33 90.53 16.77
CA ARG A 228 101.10 89.89 17.28
C ARG A 228 100.05 89.65 16.20
N GLU A 229 99.90 90.55 15.23
CA GLU A 229 99.00 90.36 14.09
C GLU A 229 99.49 89.22 13.18
N LYS A 230 100.81 89.07 13.00
CA LYS A 230 101.39 87.92 12.30
C LYS A 230 101.16 86.62 13.09
N ASP A 231 101.42 86.61 14.40
CA ASP A 231 101.19 85.44 15.25
C ASP A 231 99.72 84.99 15.20
N GLN A 232 98.78 85.95 15.26
CA GLN A 232 97.34 85.69 15.06
C GLN A 232 97.00 85.16 13.65
N LEU A 233 97.70 85.63 12.61
CA LEU A 233 97.49 85.16 11.24
C LEU A 233 97.99 83.72 11.06
N ASP A 234 99.13 83.38 11.68
CA ASP A 234 99.68 82.01 11.69
C ASP A 234 98.77 81.06 12.50
N ASP A 235 98.24 81.50 13.66
CA ASP A 235 97.24 80.76 14.44
C ASP A 235 95.95 80.51 13.63
N LEU A 236 95.43 81.54 12.93
CA LEU A 236 94.26 81.40 12.06
C LEU A 236 94.51 80.47 10.87
N TYR A 237 95.71 80.51 10.28
CA TYR A 237 96.09 79.61 9.19
C TYR A 237 96.23 78.15 9.67
N SER A 238 96.77 77.95 10.88
CA SER A 238 96.81 76.65 11.56
C SER A 238 95.40 76.10 11.83
N LEU A 239 94.49 76.94 12.35
CA LEU A 239 93.09 76.58 12.58
C LEU A 239 92.37 76.22 11.27
N GLN A 240 92.49 77.05 10.24
CA GLN A 240 91.89 76.81 8.92
C GLN A 240 92.43 75.51 8.29
N SER A 241 93.74 75.24 8.44
CA SER A 241 94.35 73.99 7.98
C SER A 241 93.78 72.78 8.74
N LYS A 242 93.57 72.89 10.05
CA LYS A 242 92.94 71.84 10.86
C LYS A 242 91.50 71.58 10.41
N GLU A 243 90.67 72.62 10.29
CA GLU A 243 89.26 72.52 9.84
C GLU A 243 89.17 71.88 8.45
N LEU A 244 90.04 72.28 7.51
CA LEU A 244 90.05 71.74 6.15
C LEU A 244 90.45 70.25 6.11
N ASN A 245 91.37 69.82 6.98
CA ASN A 245 91.71 68.40 7.14
C ASN A 245 90.59 67.59 7.81
N GLU A 246 89.86 68.19 8.76
CA GLU A 246 88.72 67.56 9.43
C GLU A 246 87.55 67.35 8.46
N VAL A 247 87.16 68.39 7.72
CA VAL A 247 86.16 68.32 6.63
C VAL A 247 86.56 67.34 5.53
N LYS A 248 87.85 67.24 5.19
CA LYS A 248 88.35 66.23 4.23
C LYS A 248 88.14 64.80 4.77
N GLY A 249 88.46 64.56 6.04
CA GLY A 249 88.24 63.27 6.70
C GLY A 249 86.76 62.89 6.81
N GLU A 250 85.86 63.85 6.99
CA GLU A 250 84.41 63.63 6.92
C GLU A 250 83.94 63.29 5.50
N ASN A 251 84.43 63.99 4.49
CA ASN A 251 84.10 63.71 3.08
C ASN A 251 84.57 62.29 2.67
N GLU A 252 85.78 61.88 3.05
CA GLU A 252 86.29 60.52 2.83
C GLU A 252 85.44 59.45 3.55
N ARG A 253 84.98 59.73 4.78
CA ARG A 253 84.03 58.86 5.51
C ARG A 253 82.67 58.77 4.80
N LEU A 254 82.13 59.89 4.32
CA LEU A 254 80.85 59.95 3.60
C LEU A 254 80.92 59.20 2.27
N GLN A 255 82.00 59.35 1.50
CA GLN A 255 82.24 58.55 0.29
C GLN A 255 82.31 57.05 0.63
N GLY A 256 83.04 56.68 1.69
CA GLY A 256 83.08 55.30 2.19
C GLY A 256 81.72 54.77 2.67
N CYS A 257 80.76 55.62 3.05
CA CYS A 257 79.37 55.21 3.30
C CYS A 257 78.57 55.06 1.99
N ILE A 258 78.68 56.01 1.06
CA ILE A 258 78.01 55.97 -0.26
C ILE A 258 78.40 54.69 -1.02
N SER A 259 79.70 54.35 -1.09
CA SER A 259 80.17 53.13 -1.74
C SER A 259 79.69 51.82 -1.09
N ARG A 260 79.22 51.86 0.17
CA ARG A 260 78.60 50.71 0.85
C ARG A 260 77.08 50.66 0.68
N LEU A 261 76.44 51.81 0.42
CA LEU A 261 75.00 51.93 0.20
C LEU A 261 74.61 51.66 -1.27
N LEU A 262 75.45 52.00 -2.25
CA LEU A 262 75.14 51.79 -3.68
C LEU A 262 74.72 50.33 -4.00
N PRO A 263 75.48 49.29 -3.60
CA PRO A 263 75.11 47.90 -3.86
C PRO A 263 73.89 47.42 -3.07
N GLN A 264 73.52 48.13 -2.00
CA GLN A 264 72.28 47.86 -1.27
C GLN A 264 71.09 48.43 -2.03
N SER A 265 71.23 49.59 -2.67
CA SER A 265 70.20 50.17 -3.55
C SER A 265 69.90 49.27 -4.76
N GLU A 266 70.94 48.72 -5.39
CA GLU A 266 70.79 47.76 -6.50
C GLU A 266 70.06 46.48 -6.05
N ARG A 267 70.35 46.02 -4.82
CA ARG A 267 69.66 44.87 -4.22
C ARG A 267 68.20 45.16 -3.83
N VAL A 268 67.84 46.40 -3.51
CA VAL A 268 66.44 46.81 -3.28
C VAL A 268 65.65 46.71 -4.59
N ALA A 269 66.14 47.26 -5.69
CA ALA A 269 65.47 47.18 -6.99
C ALA A 269 65.21 45.72 -7.44
N PHE A 270 66.19 44.82 -7.25
CA PHE A 270 65.99 43.39 -7.51
C PHE A 270 64.93 42.73 -6.62
N LEU A 271 64.76 43.20 -5.38
CA LEU A 271 63.70 42.71 -4.48
C LEU A 271 62.33 43.29 -4.86
N GLU A 272 62.27 44.54 -5.34
CA GLU A 272 61.04 45.17 -5.85
C GLU A 272 60.52 44.44 -7.11
N ASP A 273 61.39 44.15 -8.09
CA ASP A 273 61.06 43.29 -9.25
C ASP A 273 60.53 41.91 -8.82
N LYS A 274 61.13 41.31 -7.78
CA LYS A 274 60.71 40.01 -7.27
C LYS A 274 59.37 40.06 -6.52
N VAL A 275 59.07 41.15 -5.81
CA VAL A 275 57.74 41.36 -5.21
C VAL A 275 56.69 41.51 -6.31
N LEU A 276 56.96 42.32 -7.35
CA LEU A 276 56.09 42.46 -8.52
C LEU A 276 55.82 41.12 -9.23
N GLN A 277 56.82 40.24 -9.34
CA GLN A 277 56.62 38.88 -9.86
C GLN A 277 55.69 38.07 -8.95
N LEU A 278 55.93 38.07 -7.64
CA LEU A 278 55.12 37.31 -6.67
C LEU A 278 53.67 37.82 -6.59
N ASP A 279 53.44 39.12 -6.74
CA ASP A 279 52.09 39.70 -6.82
C ASP A 279 51.36 39.29 -8.10
N ALA A 280 52.07 39.21 -9.24
CA ALA A 280 51.52 38.68 -10.49
C ALA A 280 51.14 37.19 -10.37
N GLU A 281 51.99 36.38 -9.73
CA GLU A 281 51.73 34.96 -9.43
C GLU A 281 50.54 34.80 -8.46
N ASN A 282 50.48 35.58 -7.38
CA ASN A 282 49.35 35.62 -6.44
C ASN A 282 48.03 36.02 -7.13
N ALA A 283 48.07 37.00 -8.04
CA ALA A 283 46.91 37.39 -8.84
C ALA A 283 46.46 36.28 -9.81
N GLN A 284 47.40 35.48 -10.34
CA GLN A 284 47.08 34.30 -11.15
C GLN A 284 46.46 33.18 -10.30
N PHE A 285 47.04 32.85 -9.14
CA PHE A 285 46.46 31.85 -8.22
C PHE A 285 45.06 32.27 -7.75
N SER A 286 44.85 33.55 -7.43
CA SER A 286 43.54 34.08 -7.03
C SER A 286 42.48 33.91 -8.14
N LYS A 287 42.84 34.20 -9.40
CA LYS A 287 41.96 33.97 -10.56
C LYS A 287 41.65 32.48 -10.75
N SER A 288 42.64 31.60 -10.59
CA SER A 288 42.46 30.15 -10.66
C SER A 288 41.54 29.62 -9.56
N LEU A 289 41.69 30.11 -8.32
CA LEU A 289 40.86 29.73 -7.18
C LEU A 289 39.40 30.16 -7.38
N ILE A 290 39.16 31.37 -7.90
CA ILE A 290 37.80 31.85 -8.25
C ILE A 290 37.20 30.98 -9.36
N ALA A 291 37.97 30.65 -10.40
CA ALA A 291 37.51 29.78 -11.48
C ALA A 291 37.15 28.36 -10.98
N GLU A 292 37.91 27.80 -10.03
CA GLU A 292 37.61 26.49 -9.45
C GLU A 292 36.43 26.54 -8.48
N LYS A 293 36.28 27.59 -7.67
CA LYS A 293 35.08 27.80 -6.83
C LYS A 293 33.82 27.87 -7.70
N ASN A 294 33.87 28.54 -8.85
CA ASN A 294 32.76 28.62 -9.80
C ASN A 294 32.48 27.27 -10.50
N ARG A 295 33.49 26.42 -10.74
CA ARG A 295 33.30 25.04 -11.19
C ARG A 295 32.63 24.19 -10.12
N ASN A 296 33.08 24.30 -8.87
CA ASN A 296 32.51 23.54 -7.76
C ASN A 296 31.04 23.89 -7.52
N ALA A 297 30.69 25.18 -7.46
CA ALA A 297 29.30 25.63 -7.35
C ALA A 297 28.41 25.12 -8.51
N LYS A 298 28.96 25.01 -9.73
CA LYS A 298 28.24 24.41 -10.86
C LYS A 298 28.06 22.90 -10.68
N ASN A 299 29.08 22.20 -10.18
CA ASN A 299 29.01 20.76 -9.91
C ASN A 299 27.98 20.46 -8.80
N GLU A 300 27.95 21.27 -7.74
CA GLU A 300 26.97 21.21 -6.64
C GLU A 300 25.53 21.40 -7.17
N ALA A 301 25.32 22.40 -8.04
CA ALA A 301 24.03 22.59 -8.71
C ALA A 301 23.61 21.37 -9.57
N THR A 302 24.55 20.75 -10.31
CA THR A 302 24.25 19.51 -11.05
C THR A 302 24.02 18.30 -10.16
N MET A 303 24.65 18.25 -8.98
CA MET A 303 24.40 17.19 -8.00
C MET A 303 22.99 17.33 -7.40
N GLY A 304 22.56 18.55 -7.08
CA GLY A 304 21.20 18.83 -6.62
C GLY A 304 20.12 18.40 -7.63
N GLU A 305 20.34 18.70 -8.91
CA GLU A 305 19.46 18.24 -10.00
C GLU A 305 19.41 16.69 -10.10
N ILE A 306 20.57 16.02 -10.02
CA ILE A 306 20.64 14.56 -10.05
C ILE A 306 19.95 13.93 -8.82
N MET A 307 20.09 14.54 -7.63
CA MET A 307 19.39 14.11 -6.42
C MET A 307 17.86 14.29 -6.55
N PHE A 308 17.41 15.43 -7.07
CA PHE A 308 15.99 15.68 -7.32
C PHE A 308 15.39 14.66 -8.32
N GLN A 309 16.08 14.39 -9.44
CA GLN A 309 15.66 13.38 -10.41
C GLN A 309 15.66 11.95 -9.82
N ARG A 310 16.62 11.62 -8.96
CA ARG A 310 16.65 10.34 -8.22
C ARG A 310 15.45 10.21 -7.31
N ASP A 311 15.11 11.24 -6.55
CA ASP A 311 14.04 11.16 -5.56
C ASP A 311 12.65 11.17 -6.23
N GLU A 312 12.49 11.88 -7.36
CA GLU A 312 11.31 11.77 -8.23
C GLU A 312 11.17 10.36 -8.84
N ALA A 313 12.29 9.72 -9.21
CA ALA A 313 12.30 8.34 -9.70
C ALA A 313 11.95 7.32 -8.60
N LEU A 314 12.41 7.54 -7.36
CA LEU A 314 12.04 6.70 -6.20
C LEU A 314 10.54 6.79 -5.91
N GLN A 315 9.95 7.99 -5.89
CA GLN A 315 8.50 8.16 -5.72
C GLN A 315 7.69 7.43 -6.81
N LYS A 316 8.18 7.42 -8.06
CA LYS A 316 7.57 6.64 -9.16
C LYS A 316 7.69 5.13 -8.94
N VAL A 317 8.79 4.65 -8.37
CA VAL A 317 8.95 3.23 -8.01
C VAL A 317 8.01 2.82 -6.89
N ASP A 318 7.90 3.60 -5.82
CA ASP A 318 6.99 3.31 -4.70
C ASP A 318 5.53 3.24 -5.15
N LEU A 319 5.10 4.17 -6.00
CA LEU A 319 3.77 4.15 -6.62
C LEU A 319 3.52 2.88 -7.46
N LEU A 320 4.53 2.40 -8.20
CA LEU A 320 4.45 1.15 -8.96
C LEU A 320 4.43 -0.09 -8.05
N VAL A 321 5.14 -0.07 -6.92
CA VAL A 321 5.10 -1.14 -5.91
C VAL A 321 3.72 -1.26 -5.30
N ASP A 322 3.07 -0.16 -4.92
CA ASP A 322 1.69 -0.20 -4.39
C ASP A 322 0.67 -0.62 -5.45
N GLN A 323 0.85 -0.23 -6.73
CA GLN A 323 0.02 -0.74 -7.83
C GLN A 323 0.17 -2.27 -8.03
N LEU A 324 1.40 -2.79 -8.01
CA LEU A 324 1.66 -4.23 -8.09
C LEU A 324 1.05 -4.99 -6.90
N LYS A 325 1.18 -4.43 -5.69
CA LYS A 325 0.59 -4.97 -4.45
C LYS A 325 -0.95 -4.95 -4.49
N HIS A 326 -1.57 -3.94 -5.08
CA HIS A 326 -3.01 -3.92 -5.33
C HIS A 326 -3.42 -5.04 -6.31
N LEU A 327 -2.69 -5.18 -7.43
CA LEU A 327 -2.96 -6.22 -8.43
C LEU A 327 -2.76 -7.64 -7.87
N GLN A 328 -1.74 -7.87 -7.04
CA GLN A 328 -1.55 -9.14 -6.32
C GLN A 328 -2.74 -9.43 -5.40
N ASN A 329 -3.20 -8.45 -4.61
CA ASN A 329 -4.35 -8.63 -3.73
C ASN A 329 -5.64 -8.98 -4.51
N GLU A 330 -5.88 -8.36 -5.67
CA GLU A 330 -7.02 -8.72 -6.54
C GLU A 330 -6.86 -10.12 -7.16
N TYR A 331 -5.65 -10.51 -7.56
CA TYR A 331 -5.37 -11.86 -8.04
C TYR A 331 -5.60 -12.92 -6.96
N GLU A 332 -5.13 -12.69 -5.72
CA GLU A 332 -5.40 -13.57 -4.58
C GLU A 332 -6.89 -13.67 -4.24
N LYS A 333 -7.65 -12.56 -4.31
CA LYS A 333 -9.12 -12.57 -4.16
C LYS A 333 -9.81 -13.34 -5.28
N ALA A 334 -9.32 -13.28 -6.51
CA ALA A 334 -9.85 -14.05 -7.64
C ALA A 334 -9.55 -15.55 -7.48
N LEU A 335 -8.33 -15.89 -7.07
CA LEU A 335 -7.89 -17.26 -6.87
C LEU A 335 -8.62 -17.95 -5.69
N ARG A 336 -8.89 -17.22 -4.60
CA ARG A 336 -9.77 -17.70 -3.51
C ARG A 336 -11.19 -18.00 -4.02
N ARG A 337 -11.83 -17.04 -4.71
CA ARG A 337 -13.18 -17.23 -5.29
C ARG A 337 -13.26 -18.46 -6.20
N GLY A 338 -12.30 -18.63 -7.13
CA GLY A 338 -12.26 -19.80 -8.01
C GLY A 338 -12.06 -21.13 -7.26
N ASN A 339 -11.33 -21.12 -6.14
CA ASN A 339 -11.18 -22.29 -5.27
C ASN A 339 -12.47 -22.59 -4.47
N ASP A 340 -13.16 -21.57 -3.97
CA ASP A 340 -14.45 -21.70 -3.28
C ASP A 340 -15.53 -22.24 -4.24
N GLU A 341 -15.59 -21.72 -5.47
CA GLU A 341 -16.44 -22.23 -6.56
C GLU A 341 -16.11 -23.69 -6.91
N LEU A 342 -14.82 -24.04 -7.05
CA LEU A 342 -14.38 -25.41 -7.28
C LEU A 342 -14.80 -26.36 -6.15
N GLN A 343 -14.68 -25.94 -4.89
CA GLN A 343 -15.13 -26.69 -3.72
C GLN A 343 -16.65 -26.88 -3.72
N MET A 344 -17.42 -25.85 -4.06
CA MET A 344 -18.88 -25.94 -4.22
C MET A 344 -19.29 -26.91 -5.34
N HIS A 345 -18.58 -26.89 -6.47
CA HIS A 345 -18.79 -27.85 -7.55
C HIS A 345 -18.41 -29.29 -7.14
N GLU A 346 -17.34 -29.49 -6.37
CA GLU A 346 -16.95 -30.81 -5.89
C GLU A 346 -17.95 -31.38 -4.86
N GLN A 347 -18.46 -30.53 -3.96
CA GLN A 347 -19.56 -30.90 -3.05
C GLN A 347 -20.83 -31.26 -3.82
N SER A 348 -21.22 -30.45 -4.82
CA SER A 348 -22.36 -30.72 -5.70
C SER A 348 -22.21 -32.04 -6.45
N ARG A 349 -21.01 -32.34 -6.95
CA ARG A 349 -20.66 -33.62 -7.59
C ARG A 349 -20.74 -34.80 -6.62
N LYS A 350 -20.29 -34.63 -5.37
CA LYS A 350 -20.41 -35.67 -4.31
C LYS A 350 -21.88 -35.96 -3.98
N LEU A 351 -22.73 -34.95 -3.90
CA LEU A 351 -24.17 -35.11 -3.72
C LEU A 351 -24.84 -35.80 -4.92
N LEU A 352 -24.47 -35.45 -6.15
CA LEU A 352 -24.99 -36.09 -7.36
C LEU A 352 -24.57 -37.57 -7.46
N LEU A 353 -23.32 -37.90 -7.17
CA LEU A 353 -22.85 -39.29 -7.10
C LEU A 353 -23.53 -40.09 -5.97
N ALA A 354 -23.93 -39.44 -4.87
CA ALA A 354 -24.68 -40.07 -3.79
C ALA A 354 -26.14 -40.33 -4.19
N SER A 355 -26.80 -39.39 -4.89
CA SER A 355 -28.16 -39.59 -5.39
C SER A 355 -28.21 -40.59 -6.55
N GLU A 356 -27.23 -40.60 -7.46
CA GLU A 356 -27.08 -41.60 -8.52
C GLU A 356 -26.94 -43.01 -7.94
N LYS A 357 -26.07 -43.21 -6.93
CA LYS A 357 -25.97 -44.49 -6.21
C LYS A 357 -27.27 -44.89 -5.53
N LYS A 358 -27.99 -43.94 -4.92
CA LYS A 358 -29.31 -44.19 -4.33
C LYS A 358 -30.30 -44.65 -5.40
N TRP A 359 -30.49 -43.89 -6.48
CA TRP A 359 -31.39 -44.23 -7.58
C TRP A 359 -31.03 -45.57 -8.23
N SER A 360 -29.74 -45.87 -8.39
CA SER A 360 -29.26 -47.18 -8.86
C SER A 360 -29.70 -48.31 -7.93
N SER A 361 -29.54 -48.16 -6.60
CA SER A 361 -29.98 -49.17 -5.63
C SER A 361 -31.51 -49.32 -5.57
N GLU A 362 -32.27 -48.23 -5.68
CA GLU A 362 -33.74 -48.25 -5.74
C GLU A 362 -34.24 -48.88 -7.04
N PHE A 363 -33.59 -48.60 -8.17
CA PHE A 363 -33.88 -49.23 -9.46
C PHE A 363 -33.59 -50.73 -9.44
N SER A 364 -32.44 -51.17 -8.91
CA SER A 364 -32.14 -52.60 -8.74
C SER A 364 -33.12 -53.30 -7.80
N ALA A 365 -33.57 -52.63 -6.73
CA ALA A 365 -34.59 -53.18 -5.83
C ALA A 365 -35.99 -53.28 -6.50
N LEU A 366 -36.35 -52.31 -7.35
CA LEU A 366 -37.56 -52.37 -8.18
C LEU A 366 -37.47 -53.46 -9.25
N GLN A 367 -36.31 -53.61 -9.91
CA GLN A 367 -36.06 -54.66 -10.89
C GLN A 367 -36.14 -56.05 -10.25
N ALA A 368 -35.58 -56.24 -9.05
CA ALA A 368 -35.70 -57.48 -8.29
C ALA A 368 -37.16 -57.81 -7.95
N LYS A 369 -37.93 -56.84 -7.42
CA LYS A 369 -39.37 -57.00 -7.15
C LYS A 369 -40.19 -57.29 -8.41
N LEU A 370 -39.82 -56.69 -9.54
CA LEU A 370 -40.47 -56.95 -10.83
C LEU A 370 -40.20 -58.38 -11.30
N SER A 371 -38.95 -58.86 -11.20
CA SER A 371 -38.58 -60.24 -11.51
C SER A 371 -39.28 -61.25 -10.58
N GLU A 372 -39.34 -60.97 -9.27
CA GLU A 372 -40.07 -61.77 -8.29
C GLU A 372 -41.58 -61.84 -8.61
N ALA A 373 -42.20 -60.69 -8.94
CA ALA A 373 -43.60 -60.64 -9.35
C ALA A 373 -43.88 -61.39 -10.66
N TYR A 374 -42.98 -61.31 -11.65
CA TYR A 374 -43.07 -62.11 -12.87
C TYR A 374 -42.94 -63.61 -12.58
N SER A 375 -41.97 -64.04 -11.77
CA SER A 375 -41.81 -65.45 -11.40
C SER A 375 -43.01 -65.98 -10.60
N SER A 376 -43.58 -65.17 -9.71
CA SER A 376 -44.80 -65.50 -8.97
C SER A 376 -46.02 -65.63 -9.89
N LEU A 377 -46.19 -64.72 -10.86
CA LEU A 377 -47.26 -64.76 -11.85
C LEU A 377 -47.09 -65.93 -12.83
N GLU A 378 -45.85 -66.31 -13.17
CA GLU A 378 -45.56 -67.49 -13.99
C GLU A 378 -45.84 -68.80 -13.23
N GLN A 379 -45.54 -68.86 -11.93
CA GLN A 379 -45.93 -69.98 -11.05
C GLN A 379 -47.44 -70.09 -10.88
N ASP A 380 -48.15 -68.98 -10.62
CA ASP A 380 -49.62 -68.92 -10.54
C ASP A 380 -50.27 -69.35 -11.87
N ARG A 381 -49.71 -68.91 -13.01
CA ARG A 381 -50.14 -69.37 -14.33
C ARG A 381 -49.92 -70.87 -14.53
N LYS A 382 -48.81 -71.42 -14.03
CA LYS A 382 -48.50 -72.86 -14.10
C LYS A 382 -49.48 -73.67 -13.27
N PHE A 383 -49.70 -73.27 -12.01
CA PHE A 383 -50.64 -73.90 -11.10
C PHE A 383 -52.08 -73.86 -11.64
N LYS A 384 -52.48 -72.76 -12.29
CA LYS A 384 -53.77 -72.63 -12.99
C LYS A 384 -53.87 -73.47 -14.27
N LEU A 385 -52.74 -73.83 -14.90
CA LEU A 385 -52.71 -74.78 -16.00
C LEU A 385 -52.90 -76.21 -15.47
N GLU A 386 -52.14 -76.58 -14.44
CA GLU A 386 -52.21 -77.89 -13.77
C GLU A 386 -53.61 -78.14 -13.16
N ASP A 387 -54.24 -77.13 -12.55
CA ASP A 387 -55.63 -77.16 -12.06
C ASP A 387 -56.68 -77.25 -13.20
N ALA A 388 -56.39 -76.67 -14.37
CA ALA A 388 -57.27 -76.78 -15.54
C ALA A 388 -57.16 -78.15 -16.23
N GLU A 389 -55.95 -78.70 -16.35
CA GLU A 389 -55.66 -80.05 -16.84
C GLU A 389 -56.27 -81.11 -15.92
N LEU A 390 -56.16 -80.94 -14.59
CA LEU A 390 -56.83 -81.83 -13.62
C LEU A 390 -58.36 -81.81 -13.80
N LYS A 391 -58.96 -80.62 -13.97
CA LYS A 391 -60.40 -80.47 -14.22
C LYS A 391 -60.83 -80.94 -15.61
N GLU A 392 -59.91 -81.08 -16.57
CA GLU A 392 -60.17 -81.74 -17.85
C GLU A 392 -60.18 -83.27 -17.66
N TYR A 393 -59.22 -83.81 -16.90
CA TYR A 393 -59.18 -85.22 -16.52
C TYR A 393 -60.43 -85.68 -15.74
N GLU A 394 -60.87 -84.89 -14.75
CA GLU A 394 -62.13 -85.14 -14.01
C GLU A 394 -63.37 -85.11 -14.93
N ARG A 395 -63.38 -84.23 -15.94
CA ARG A 395 -64.48 -84.15 -16.92
C ARG A 395 -64.47 -85.36 -17.85
N ASP A 396 -63.32 -85.82 -18.31
CA ASP A 396 -63.20 -86.99 -19.17
C ASP A 396 -63.56 -88.30 -18.44
N GLU A 397 -63.17 -88.46 -17.17
CA GLU A 397 -63.62 -89.58 -16.34
C GLU A 397 -65.15 -89.54 -16.12
N TYR A 398 -65.72 -88.36 -15.88
CA TYR A 398 -67.16 -88.18 -15.76
C TYR A 398 -67.91 -88.49 -17.08
N ILE A 399 -67.39 -88.04 -18.22
CA ILE A 399 -67.90 -88.34 -19.57
C ILE A 399 -67.83 -89.84 -19.86
N PHE A 400 -66.73 -90.51 -19.48
CA PHE A 400 -66.60 -91.97 -19.60
C PHE A 400 -67.68 -92.69 -18.79
N SER A 401 -67.96 -92.25 -17.56
CA SER A 401 -69.04 -92.80 -16.73
C SER A 401 -70.44 -92.57 -17.34
N LEU A 402 -70.67 -91.40 -17.95
CA LEU A 402 -71.91 -91.06 -18.65
C LEU A 402 -72.13 -91.95 -19.88
N ASN A 403 -71.09 -92.15 -20.70
CA ASN A 403 -71.15 -93.01 -21.88
C ASN A 403 -71.43 -94.48 -21.51
N GLN A 404 -70.78 -94.99 -20.45
CA GLN A 404 -71.05 -96.34 -19.93
C GLN A 404 -72.51 -96.50 -19.44
N ASN A 405 -73.10 -95.45 -18.87
CA ASN A 405 -74.52 -95.45 -18.47
C ASN A 405 -75.47 -95.29 -19.66
N LEU A 406 -75.10 -94.50 -20.68
CA LEU A 406 -75.85 -94.36 -21.93
C LEU A 406 -75.96 -95.71 -22.65
N GLU A 407 -74.85 -96.47 -22.73
CA GLU A 407 -74.81 -97.79 -23.36
C GLU A 407 -75.71 -98.80 -22.64
N ARG A 408 -75.74 -98.79 -21.29
CA ARG A 408 -76.69 -99.58 -20.48
C ARG A 408 -78.15 -99.24 -20.79
N VAL A 409 -78.46 -97.95 -21.00
CA VAL A 409 -79.81 -97.49 -21.34
C VAL A 409 -80.19 -97.87 -22.78
N GLU A 410 -79.27 -97.77 -23.75
CA GLU A 410 -79.45 -98.25 -25.12
C GLU A 410 -79.68 -99.77 -25.19
N GLU A 411 -78.97 -100.54 -24.38
CA GLU A 411 -79.14 -101.99 -24.20
C GLU A 411 -80.54 -102.34 -23.63
N ALA A 412 -80.98 -101.63 -22.59
CA ALA A 412 -82.33 -101.78 -22.03
C ALA A 412 -83.43 -101.38 -23.04
N LYS A 413 -83.21 -100.31 -23.80
CA LYS A 413 -84.10 -99.81 -24.87
C LYS A 413 -84.21 -100.80 -26.04
N ARG A 414 -83.13 -101.51 -26.40
CA ARG A 414 -83.18 -102.63 -27.36
C ARG A 414 -84.02 -103.79 -26.82
N LYS A 415 -83.84 -104.20 -25.56
CA LYS A 415 -84.65 -105.26 -24.91
C LYS A 415 -86.14 -104.89 -24.83
N LEU A 416 -86.47 -103.64 -24.51
CA LEU A 416 -87.84 -103.15 -24.51
C LEU A 416 -88.49 -103.16 -25.91
N LYS A 417 -87.75 -102.81 -26.97
CA LYS A 417 -88.26 -102.89 -28.35
C LYS A 417 -88.63 -104.32 -28.75
N VAL A 418 -87.81 -105.32 -28.38
CA VAL A 418 -88.12 -106.74 -28.66
C VAL A 418 -89.40 -107.16 -27.93
N SER A 419 -89.52 -106.88 -26.63
CA SER A 419 -90.72 -107.24 -25.85
C SER A 419 -91.98 -106.46 -26.26
N LEU A 420 -91.83 -105.29 -26.92
CA LEU A 420 -92.96 -104.58 -27.53
C LEU A 420 -93.46 -105.31 -28.79
N ALA A 421 -92.55 -105.73 -29.69
CA ALA A 421 -92.91 -106.49 -30.89
C ALA A 421 -93.63 -107.82 -30.55
N GLU A 422 -93.15 -108.54 -29.52
CA GLU A 422 -93.82 -109.74 -28.97
C GLU A 422 -95.24 -109.48 -28.43
N ARG A 423 -95.57 -108.23 -28.09
CA ARG A 423 -96.91 -107.82 -27.62
C ARG A 423 -97.79 -107.39 -28.79
N ASP A 424 -97.25 -106.67 -29.76
CA ASP A 424 -97.98 -106.27 -30.96
C ASP A 424 -98.40 -107.50 -31.79
N GLU A 425 -97.55 -108.52 -31.88
CA GLU A 425 -97.88 -109.81 -32.50
C GLU A 425 -99.01 -110.56 -31.74
N LYS A 426 -99.01 -110.50 -30.41
CA LYS A 426 -100.12 -111.03 -29.57
C LYS A 426 -101.41 -110.22 -29.73
N ILE A 427 -101.33 -108.90 -29.92
CA ILE A 427 -102.48 -108.03 -30.17
C ILE A 427 -103.10 -108.34 -31.54
N LEU A 428 -102.28 -108.55 -32.58
CA LEU A 428 -102.73 -109.03 -33.89
C LEU A 428 -103.50 -110.36 -33.77
N HIS A 429 -102.93 -111.35 -33.07
CA HIS A 429 -103.57 -112.64 -32.84
C HIS A 429 -104.90 -112.52 -32.07
N LEU A 430 -104.97 -111.64 -31.05
CA LEU A 430 -106.21 -111.40 -30.29
C LEU A 430 -107.29 -110.70 -31.13
N ASN A 431 -106.92 -109.76 -32.01
CA ASN A 431 -107.86 -109.06 -32.88
C ASN A 431 -108.48 -109.98 -33.95
N ASP A 432 -107.71 -110.89 -34.55
CA ASP A 432 -108.25 -111.92 -35.46
C ASP A 432 -109.23 -112.86 -34.74
N LEU A 433 -108.92 -113.25 -33.50
CA LEU A 433 -109.81 -114.03 -32.63
C LEU A 433 -111.11 -113.28 -32.28
N ALA A 434 -111.02 -111.96 -32.05
CA ALA A 434 -112.18 -111.10 -31.85
C ALA A 434 -113.04 -110.97 -33.12
N GLY A 435 -112.42 -110.80 -34.30
CA GLY A 435 -113.12 -110.77 -35.59
C GLY A 435 -113.86 -112.06 -35.91
N LYS A 436 -113.29 -113.22 -35.55
CA LYS A 436 -113.95 -114.54 -35.66
C LYS A 436 -115.17 -114.64 -34.75
N ARG A 437 -115.10 -114.18 -33.50
CA ARG A 437 -116.26 -114.13 -32.58
C ARG A 437 -117.33 -113.12 -33.03
N ALA A 438 -116.96 -111.98 -33.60
CA ALA A 438 -117.92 -110.99 -34.08
C ALA A 438 -118.85 -111.54 -35.17
N LYS A 439 -118.33 -112.40 -36.07
CA LYS A 439 -119.14 -113.11 -37.08
C LYS A 439 -120.14 -114.09 -36.44
N GLN A 440 -119.69 -114.90 -35.49
CA GLN A 440 -120.55 -115.84 -34.76
C GLN A 440 -121.69 -115.13 -33.99
N VAL A 441 -121.42 -113.93 -33.44
CA VAL A 441 -122.46 -113.11 -32.80
C VAL A 441 -123.49 -112.62 -33.82
N ALA A 442 -123.08 -112.21 -35.02
CA ALA A 442 -124.02 -111.76 -36.07
C ALA A 442 -124.93 -112.89 -36.59
N GLU A 443 -124.41 -114.12 -36.69
CA GLU A 443 -125.17 -115.32 -37.05
C GLU A 443 -126.19 -115.71 -35.97
N LEU A 444 -125.81 -115.59 -34.68
CA LEU A 444 -126.75 -115.79 -33.56
C LEU A 444 -127.82 -114.68 -33.49
N GLN A 445 -127.45 -113.43 -33.81
CA GLN A 445 -128.37 -112.30 -33.83
C GLN A 445 -129.47 -112.50 -34.89
N THR A 446 -129.11 -112.97 -36.09
CA THR A 446 -130.08 -113.27 -37.15
C THR A 446 -131.02 -114.43 -36.79
N TYR A 447 -130.55 -115.45 -36.07
CA TYR A 447 -131.40 -116.49 -35.50
C TYR A 447 -132.38 -115.96 -34.43
N TYR A 448 -131.93 -115.02 -33.59
CA TYR A 448 -132.74 -114.41 -32.54
C TYR A 448 -133.88 -113.55 -33.10
N ASP A 449 -133.61 -112.74 -34.12
CA ASP A 449 -134.63 -111.89 -34.75
C ASP A 449 -135.71 -112.73 -35.48
N LEU A 450 -135.32 -113.87 -36.06
CA LEU A 450 -136.23 -114.85 -36.66
C LEU A 450 -137.15 -115.49 -35.61
N TYR A 451 -136.61 -115.85 -34.44
CA TYR A 451 -137.37 -116.35 -33.29
C TYR A 451 -138.37 -115.30 -32.74
N ILE A 452 -137.95 -114.03 -32.63
CA ILE A 452 -138.84 -112.94 -32.19
C ILE A 452 -140.00 -112.71 -33.17
N LYS A 453 -139.78 -112.91 -34.48
CA LYS A 453 -140.81 -112.78 -35.50
C LYS A 453 -141.87 -113.90 -35.38
N LEU A 454 -141.44 -115.16 -35.35
CA LEU A 454 -142.32 -116.32 -35.14
C LEU A 454 -143.16 -116.20 -33.85
N LYS A 455 -142.53 -115.75 -32.76
CA LYS A 455 -143.18 -115.56 -31.46
C LYS A 455 -144.31 -114.53 -31.50
N ARG A 456 -144.23 -113.53 -32.39
CA ARG A 456 -145.26 -112.48 -32.55
C ARG A 456 -146.46 -113.03 -33.32
N GLU A 457 -146.24 -113.70 -34.44
CA GLU A 457 -147.28 -114.31 -35.28
C GLU A 457 -148.11 -115.37 -34.51
N VAL A 458 -147.45 -116.22 -33.70
CA VAL A 458 -148.11 -117.18 -32.80
C VAL A 458 -148.94 -116.49 -31.69
N SER A 459 -148.58 -115.27 -31.29
CA SER A 459 -149.30 -114.49 -30.25
C SER A 459 -150.56 -113.79 -30.77
N GLU A 460 -150.73 -113.71 -32.09
CA GLU A 460 -151.94 -113.17 -32.74
C GLU A 460 -152.93 -114.30 -33.04
N TYR A 461 -152.45 -115.45 -33.54
CA TYR A 461 -153.28 -116.65 -33.75
C TYR A 461 -154.02 -117.10 -32.48
N LYS A 462 -153.40 -116.97 -31.30
CA LYS A 462 -154.00 -117.41 -30.02
C LYS A 462 -155.08 -116.47 -29.44
N ARG A 463 -155.46 -115.38 -30.13
CA ARG A 463 -156.58 -114.50 -29.74
C ARG A 463 -157.78 -114.52 -30.69
N ALA A 464 -157.74 -115.32 -31.76
CA ALA A 464 -158.80 -115.41 -32.77
C ALA A 464 -159.59 -116.74 -32.75
N SER A 465 -159.43 -117.57 -31.72
CA SER A 465 -159.85 -118.99 -31.75
C SER A 465 -161.03 -119.38 -30.83
N GLU A 466 -161.62 -118.47 -30.06
CA GLU A 466 -162.77 -118.77 -29.17
C GLU A 466 -163.88 -117.69 -29.23
N ALA A 467 -164.41 -117.41 -30.43
CA ALA A 467 -165.75 -116.82 -30.61
C ALA A 467 -166.27 -117.01 -32.05
N CYS A 468 -167.25 -117.90 -32.26
CA CYS A 468 -167.86 -118.09 -33.57
C CYS A 468 -168.95 -117.05 -33.88
N VAL A 469 -168.63 -116.01 -34.65
CA VAL A 469 -169.64 -115.19 -35.36
C VAL A 469 -169.14 -114.78 -36.75
N LEU A 470 -169.63 -115.47 -37.80
CA LEU A 470 -169.75 -115.01 -39.20
C LEU A 470 -168.43 -114.67 -39.99
N ASN A 471 -168.34 -114.78 -41.32
CA ASN A 471 -169.03 -115.58 -42.34
C ASN A 471 -168.30 -115.37 -43.69
N LYS A 472 -168.11 -116.40 -44.54
CA LYS A 472 -167.77 -116.29 -45.99
C LYS A 472 -166.36 -115.71 -46.32
N ASN A 473 -165.72 -115.96 -47.48
CA ASN A 473 -166.00 -116.92 -48.56
C ASN A 473 -164.75 -117.20 -49.44
N ASN A 474 -164.79 -118.34 -50.14
CA ASN A 474 -164.33 -118.61 -51.52
C ASN A 474 -162.83 -118.52 -51.95
N HIS A 475 -162.46 -119.53 -52.74
CA HIS A 475 -161.62 -119.59 -53.96
C HIS A 475 -160.63 -118.44 -54.32
N GLY A 476 -159.44 -118.70 -54.89
CA GLY A 476 -158.81 -119.98 -55.31
C GLY A 476 -157.87 -119.82 -56.52
N LEU A 477 -157.18 -120.91 -56.91
CA LEU A 477 -156.30 -121.10 -58.10
C LEU A 477 -154.91 -120.39 -58.08
N VAL A 478 -153.77 -121.13 -58.17
CA VAL A 478 -152.87 -121.33 -59.37
C VAL A 478 -151.83 -120.19 -59.53
N THR A 479 -150.52 -120.32 -59.84
CA THR A 479 -149.62 -121.30 -60.53
C THR A 479 -148.20 -121.28 -59.88
N ASN A 480 -147.51 -122.42 -59.61
CA ASN A 480 -146.40 -123.10 -60.38
C ASN A 480 -144.92 -122.72 -60.07
N TYR A 481 -144.03 -123.73 -60.23
CA TYR A 481 -142.56 -123.72 -60.47
C TYR A 481 -141.59 -123.24 -59.35
N ASP A 482 -140.33 -123.75 -59.20
CA ASP A 482 -139.77 -125.11 -59.42
C ASP A 482 -138.33 -125.26 -58.84
N GLU A 483 -137.82 -126.52 -58.73
CA GLU A 483 -136.39 -126.94 -58.83
C GLU A 483 -135.28 -126.61 -57.74
N PRO A 484 -134.06 -127.25 -57.72
CA PRO A 484 -133.60 -127.96 -56.49
C PRO A 484 -132.08 -128.02 -56.08
N ASN A 485 -131.78 -128.80 -55.02
CA ASN A 485 -130.61 -129.71 -54.80
C ASN A 485 -129.20 -129.27 -54.26
N LYS A 486 -128.48 -130.28 -53.69
CA LYS A 486 -127.02 -130.42 -53.31
C LYS A 486 -126.50 -129.91 -51.94
N ILE A 487 -125.31 -130.30 -51.39
CA ILE A 487 -124.62 -131.61 -51.08
C ILE A 487 -123.14 -131.37 -50.57
N GLU A 488 -122.57 -132.24 -49.69
CA GLU A 488 -121.11 -132.41 -49.29
C GLU A 488 -120.32 -131.28 -48.53
N CYS A 489 -119.10 -131.41 -47.92
CA CYS A 489 -118.30 -132.47 -47.20
C CYS A 489 -116.91 -131.93 -46.63
N LEU A 490 -116.07 -132.77 -45.97
CA LEU A 490 -114.58 -132.67 -45.69
C LEU A 490 -114.04 -131.73 -44.53
N LEU A 491 -112.70 -131.67 -44.18
CA LEU A 491 -111.75 -132.61 -43.50
C LEU A 491 -110.35 -131.94 -43.14
N ARG A 492 -109.52 -132.47 -42.19
CA ARG A 492 -108.00 -132.37 -42.02
C ARG A 492 -107.32 -130.98 -41.64
N GLU A 493 -106.05 -130.78 -41.16
CA GLU A 493 -104.97 -131.54 -40.41
C GLU A 493 -103.70 -130.71 -39.93
N GLN A 494 -102.91 -131.23 -38.95
CA GLN A 494 -101.40 -131.22 -38.71
C GLN A 494 -100.52 -129.92 -38.59
N VAL A 495 -99.21 -129.87 -38.13
CA VAL A 495 -98.41 -130.53 -37.04
C VAL A 495 -96.93 -129.97 -36.83
N PHE A 496 -96.32 -130.09 -35.62
CA PHE A 496 -94.87 -130.21 -35.19
C PHE A 496 -93.76 -129.07 -35.19
N LEU A 497 -92.78 -129.23 -34.26
CA LEU A 497 -91.33 -128.84 -34.21
C LEU A 497 -90.90 -127.37 -33.91
N PHE A 498 -89.62 -126.96 -33.63
CA PHE A 498 -88.25 -127.56 -33.68
C PHE A 498 -87.36 -127.29 -32.40
N ASN A 499 -86.00 -127.17 -32.48
CA ASN A 499 -84.99 -127.34 -31.37
C ASN A 499 -83.52 -126.92 -31.76
N ARG A 500 -82.65 -126.29 -30.89
CA ARG A 500 -81.13 -126.43 -30.88
C ARG A 500 -80.29 -125.70 -29.77
N LYS A 501 -78.94 -125.92 -29.77
CA LYS A 501 -77.85 -125.51 -28.82
C LYS A 501 -76.71 -124.66 -29.46
N ASN A 502 -75.87 -124.00 -28.62
CA ASN A 502 -74.37 -124.02 -28.53
C ASN A 502 -73.84 -122.87 -27.60
N GLU A 503 -72.68 -122.80 -26.91
CA GLU A 503 -71.47 -123.64 -26.63
C GLU A 503 -70.08 -123.11 -27.18
N ALA A 504 -69.33 -122.24 -26.45
CA ALA A 504 -67.90 -121.81 -26.67
C ALA A 504 -67.22 -121.12 -25.43
N ASN A 505 -65.86 -121.07 -25.34
CA ASN A 505 -65.00 -120.56 -24.21
C ASN A 505 -63.86 -119.57 -24.70
N PRO A 506 -62.68 -119.37 -24.03
CA PRO A 506 -62.35 -118.41 -22.95
C PRO A 506 -61.12 -117.46 -23.26
N ILE A 507 -60.21 -117.20 -22.29
CA ILE A 507 -58.95 -116.38 -22.27
C ILE A 507 -59.17 -114.92 -21.79
N ASP A 508 -58.49 -114.26 -20.82
CA ASP A 508 -57.29 -114.46 -19.94
C ASP A 508 -56.03 -113.59 -20.28
N GLU A 509 -55.18 -113.31 -19.26
CA GLU A 509 -53.92 -112.52 -19.21
C GLU A 509 -53.96 -110.95 -19.32
N ASN A 510 -52.90 -110.16 -19.03
CA ASN A 510 -52.06 -109.99 -17.80
C ASN A 510 -51.15 -108.70 -17.92
N PHE A 511 -50.30 -108.39 -16.91
CA PHE A 511 -49.24 -107.34 -16.83
C PHE A 511 -49.67 -105.84 -16.82
N GLN A 512 -48.77 -104.85 -16.58
CA GLN A 512 -47.92 -104.51 -15.41
C GLN A 512 -46.89 -103.39 -15.76
N SER A 513 -46.78 -102.39 -14.87
CA SER A 513 -45.54 -101.69 -14.44
C SER A 513 -44.94 -100.48 -15.22
N LYS A 514 -44.15 -99.70 -14.45
CA LYS A 514 -43.26 -98.55 -14.79
C LYS A 514 -43.96 -97.21 -15.09
N LYS A 515 -43.73 -96.08 -14.39
CA LYS A 515 -42.67 -95.58 -13.48
C LYS A 515 -41.39 -95.02 -14.14
N ASN A 516 -41.32 -93.68 -14.19
CA ASN A 516 -40.20 -92.71 -14.22
C ASN A 516 -40.91 -91.32 -14.28
N ILE A 517 -40.53 -90.21 -13.65
CA ILE A 517 -39.28 -89.70 -13.06
C ILE A 517 -38.16 -89.49 -14.09
N SER A 518 -38.11 -88.29 -14.68
CA SER A 518 -37.04 -87.33 -14.38
C SER A 518 -37.59 -85.90 -14.47
#